data_AF-A0A1C6K5V7-F1
#
_entry.id   AF-A0A1C6K5V7-F1
#
_cell.length_a   1.000
_cell.length_b   1.000
_cell.length_c   1.000
_cell.angle_alpha   90.00
_cell.angle_beta   90.00
_cell.angle_gamma   90.00
#
_symmetry.space_group_name_H-M   'P 1'
#
loop_
_entity.id
_entity.type
_entity.pdbx_description
1 polymer ?
#
loop_
_entity_poly.entity_id
_entity_poly.type
_entity_poly.pdbx_seq_one_letter_code
_entity_poly.pdbx_strand_id
1 'polypeptide(L)'
;MQEKEMISDYLAGLNASLSGYGSIISQCENEELRSTIQLMRDQDEIRQYALFKIAKEKGYYIPAQKATDTEIATVKQQLSQG
;
A
#
# COMPACT_ATOMS: atom_id res chain seq x y z
N MET A 1 0.01 9.15 22.04
CA MET A 1 0.92 7.98 21.98
C MET A 1 0.13 6.73 21.63
N GLN A 2 -0.86 6.34 22.46
CA GLN A 2 -1.73 5.18 22.21
C GLN A 2 -2.48 5.21 20.86
N GLU A 3 -3.07 6.36 20.46
CA GLU A 3 -3.75 6.47 19.15
C GLU A 3 -2.79 6.25 17.97
N LYS A 4 -1.57 6.79 18.06
CA LYS A 4 -0.53 6.63 17.03
C LYS A 4 -0.14 5.16 16.89
N GLU A 5 0.05 4.46 18.00
CA GLU A 5 0.38 3.03 18.03
C GLU A 5 -0.77 2.21 17.43
N MET A 6 -2.02 2.44 17.86
CA MET A 6 -3.18 1.77 17.28
C MET A 6 -3.30 1.95 15.77
N ILE A 7 -3.10 3.18 15.27
CA ILE A 7 -3.14 3.48 13.84
C ILE A 7 -1.99 2.77 13.12
N SER A 8 -0.80 2.75 13.71
CA SER A 8 0.38 2.09 13.12
C SER A 8 0.20 0.58 13.07
N ASP A 9 -0.31 -0.04 14.13
CA ASP A 9 -0.59 -1.47 14.20
C ASP A 9 -1.67 -1.87 13.19
N TYR A 10 -2.73 -1.07 13.07
CA TYR A 10 -3.78 -1.35 12.11
C TYR A 10 -3.30 -1.17 10.66
N LEU A 11 -2.50 -0.15 10.37
CA LEU A 11 -1.83 0.00 9.07
C LEU A 11 -0.91 -1.18 8.75
N ALA A 12 -0.14 -1.65 9.73
CA ALA A 12 0.73 -2.82 9.55
C ALA A 12 -0.09 -4.10 9.25
N GLY A 13 -1.21 -4.28 9.95
CA GLY A 13 -2.16 -5.37 9.69
C GLY A 13 -2.74 -5.31 8.27
N LEU A 14 -3.21 -4.16 7.83
CA LEU A 14 -3.72 -3.97 6.46
C LEU A 14 -2.64 -4.26 5.40
N ASN A 15 -1.41 -3.78 5.61
CA ASN A 15 -0.30 -4.06 4.69
C ASN A 15 0.03 -5.56 4.61
N ALA A 16 0.02 -6.26 5.75
CA ALA A 16 0.22 -7.70 5.80
C ALA A 16 -0.90 -8.45 5.05
N SER A 17 -2.17 -8.08 5.27
CA SER A 17 -3.32 -8.65 4.56
C SER A 17 -3.21 -8.43 3.05
N LEU A 18 -2.86 -7.23 2.60
CA LEU A 18 -2.69 -6.91 1.17
C LEU A 18 -1.62 -7.79 0.50
N SER A 19 -0.48 -8.00 1.18
CA SER A 19 0.57 -8.92 0.71
C SER A 19 0.09 -10.38 0.68
N GLY A 20 -0.68 -10.79 1.70
CA GLY A 20 -1.29 -12.11 1.79
C GLY A 20 -2.26 -12.38 0.65
N TYR A 21 -3.20 -11.46 0.39
CA TYR A 21 -4.15 -11.57 -0.71
C TYR A 21 -3.44 -11.69 -2.06
N GLY A 22 -2.40 -10.88 -2.31
CA GLY A 22 -1.62 -10.96 -3.55
C GLY A 22 -1.02 -12.35 -3.77
N SER A 23 -0.50 -12.96 -2.70
CA SER A 23 0.10 -14.30 -2.73
C SER A 23 -0.93 -15.42 -2.94
N ILE A 24 -2.12 -15.28 -2.36
CA ILE A 24 -3.22 -16.24 -2.54
C ILE A 24 -3.79 -16.12 -3.94
N ILE A 25 -4.09 -14.90 -4.40
CA ILE A 25 -4.62 -14.64 -5.74
C ILE A 25 -3.69 -15.22 -6.80
N SER A 26 -2.36 -15.06 -6.70
CA SER A 26 -1.44 -15.58 -7.72
C SER A 26 -1.43 -17.11 -7.83
N GLN A 27 -1.86 -17.83 -6.78
CA GLN A 27 -1.83 -19.29 -6.69
C GLN A 27 -3.23 -19.93 -6.66
N CYS A 28 -4.29 -19.13 -6.78
CA CYS A 28 -5.67 -19.61 -6.71
C CYS A 28 -6.22 -19.95 -8.11
N GLU A 29 -6.45 -21.24 -8.35
CA GLU A 29 -7.09 -21.78 -9.57
C GLU A 29 -8.61 -21.59 -9.57
N ASN A 30 -9.25 -21.69 -8.41
CA ASN A 30 -10.70 -21.53 -8.29
C ASN A 30 -11.11 -20.07 -8.57
N GLU A 31 -11.84 -19.85 -9.67
CA GLU A 31 -12.18 -18.51 -10.16
C GLU A 31 -13.08 -17.72 -9.20
N GLU A 32 -14.04 -18.39 -8.55
CA GLU A 32 -14.98 -17.74 -7.62
C GLU A 32 -14.26 -17.28 -6.34
N LEU A 33 -13.41 -18.15 -5.79
CA LEU A 33 -12.57 -17.82 -4.64
C LEU A 33 -11.58 -16.71 -4.98
N ARG A 34 -10.95 -16.79 -6.15
CA ARG A 34 -10.04 -15.75 -6.65
C ARG A 34 -10.73 -14.39 -6.70
N SER A 35 -11.91 -14.32 -7.32
CA SER A 35 -12.70 -13.09 -7.44
C SER A 35 -13.09 -12.52 -6.08
N THR A 36 -13.49 -13.39 -5.14
CA THR A 36 -13.82 -12.99 -3.77
C THR A 36 -12.63 -12.36 -3.05
N ILE A 37 -11.45 -12.97 -3.15
CA ILE A 37 -10.23 -12.46 -2.51
C ILE A 37 -9.76 -11.15 -3.18
N GLN A 38 -9.95 -11.00 -4.49
CA GLN A 38 -9.70 -9.74 -5.19
C GLN A 38 -10.59 -8.62 -4.63
N LEU A 39 -11.89 -8.87 -4.43
CA LEU A 39 -12.79 -7.90 -3.84
C LEU A 39 -12.37 -7.53 -2.40
N MET A 40 -11.97 -8.51 -1.59
CA MET A 40 -11.47 -8.24 -0.23
C MET A 40 -10.21 -7.36 -0.25
N ARG A 41 -9.25 -7.67 -1.12
CA ARG A 41 -8.04 -6.88 -1.31
C ARG A 41 -8.36 -5.44 -1.69
N ASP A 42 -9.28 -5.25 -2.64
CA ASP A 42 -9.64 -3.91 -3.13
C ASP A 42 -10.33 -3.08 -2.02
N GLN A 43 -11.17 -3.71 -1.19
CA GLN A 43 -11.76 -3.04 -0.03
C GLN A 43 -10.72 -2.70 1.05
N ASP A 44 -9.77 -3.58 1.32
CA ASP A 44 -8.71 -3.31 2.30
C ASP A 44 -7.71 -2.25 1.81
N GLU A 45 -7.48 -2.15 0.50
CA GLU A 45 -6.69 -1.06 -0.09
C GLU A 45 -7.36 0.30 0.17
N ILE A 46 -8.67 0.40 -0.06
CA ILE A 46 -9.44 1.61 0.23
C ILE A 46 -9.32 2.00 1.71
N ARG A 47 -9.44 1.02 2.62
CA ARG A 47 -9.29 1.24 4.07
C ARG A 47 -7.87 1.67 4.42
N GLN A 48 -6.87 1.03 3.85
CA GLN A 48 -5.45 1.33 4.07
C GLN A 48 -5.15 2.77 3.66
N TYR A 49 -5.59 3.18 2.47
CA TYR A 49 -5.34 4.53 1.96
C TYR A 49 -6.08 5.60 2.78
N ALA A 50 -7.31 5.32 3.20
CA ALA A 50 -8.06 6.20 4.08
C ALA A 50 -7.34 6.41 5.42
N LEU A 51 -6.87 5.32 6.03
CA LEU A 51 -6.15 5.36 7.30
C LEU A 51 -4.78 6.03 7.18
N PHE A 52 -4.06 5.79 6.07
CA PHE A 52 -2.81 6.47 5.75
C PHE A 52 -2.98 7.99 5.70
N LYS A 53 -4.05 8.49 5.06
CA LYS A 53 -4.34 9.93 5.01
C LYS A 53 -4.57 10.50 6.42
N ILE A 54 -5.35 9.81 7.25
CA ILE A 54 -5.58 10.21 8.65
C ILE A 54 -4.27 10.23 9.44
N ALA A 55 -3.44 9.19 9.29
CA ALA A 55 -2.16 9.09 9.96
C ALA A 55 -1.21 10.22 9.53
N LYS A 56 -1.23 10.58 8.25
CA LYS A 56 -0.45 11.69 7.69
C LYS A 56 -0.92 13.04 8.23
N GLU A 57 -2.23 13.32 8.21
CA GLU A 57 -2.82 14.56 8.70
C GLU A 57 -2.54 14.78 10.19
N LYS A 58 -2.55 13.70 10.99
CA LYS A 58 -2.22 13.74 12.43
C LYS A 58 -0.72 13.76 12.73
N GLY A 59 0.16 13.69 11.71
CA GLY A 59 1.61 13.62 11.90
C GLY A 59 2.10 12.30 12.51
N TYR A 60 1.27 11.26 12.49
CA TYR A 60 1.60 9.92 12.98
C TYR A 60 2.43 9.12 11.97
N TYR A 61 2.30 9.46 10.69
CA TYR A 61 3.06 8.88 9.59
C TYR A 61 3.68 9.98 8.73
N ILE A 62 5.00 9.89 8.49
CA ILE A 62 5.72 10.79 7.59
C ILE A 62 6.03 9.98 6.33
N PRO A 63 5.34 10.25 5.20
CA PRO A 63 5.66 9.56 3.96
C PRO A 63 7.06 9.93 3.48
N ALA A 64 7.66 9.05 2.67
CA ALA A 64 8.90 9.36 1.98
C ALA A 64 8.77 10.70 1.22
N GLN A 65 9.84 11.48 1.24
CA GLN A 65 9.89 12.72 0.48
C GLN A 65 9.66 12.40 -1.00
N LYS A 66 8.85 13.22 -1.67
CA LYS A 66 8.71 13.12 -3.12
C LYS A 66 10.07 13.32 -3.77
N ALA A 67 10.40 12.48 -4.75
CA ALA A 67 11.56 12.70 -5.59
C ALA A 67 11.50 14.10 -6.22
N THR A 68 12.65 14.74 -6.33
CA THR A 68 12.81 16.02 -7.03
C THR A 68 12.69 15.82 -8.54
N ASP A 69 12.32 16.88 -9.25
CA ASP A 69 12.24 16.84 -10.72
C ASP A 69 13.58 16.44 -11.35
N THR A 70 14.70 16.83 -10.73
CA THR A 70 16.06 16.46 -11.16
C THR A 70 16.31 14.95 -11.02
N GLU A 71 15.95 14.34 -9.90
CA GLU A 71 16.08 12.88 -9.70
C GLU A 71 15.21 12.13 -10.71
N ILE A 72 13.98 12.60 -10.94
CA ILE A 72 13.07 12.01 -11.93
C ILE A 72 13.68 12.11 -13.34
N ALA A 73 14.21 13.27 -13.72
CA ALA A 73 14.82 13.48 -15.04
C ALA A 73 16.06 12.59 -15.24
N THR A 74 16.89 12.46 -14.21
CA THR A 74 18.10 11.61 -14.23
C THR A 74 17.74 10.15 -14.48
N VAL A 75 16.78 9.61 -13.73
CA VAL A 75 16.35 8.21 -13.88
C VAL A 75 15.71 7.97 -15.26
N LYS A 76 14.88 8.90 -15.74
CA LYS A 76 14.30 8.82 -17.09
C LYS A 76 15.39 8.74 -18.17
N GLN A 77 16.40 9.61 -18.08
CA GLN A 77 17.50 9.63 -19.04
C GLN A 77 18.34 8.35 -19.01
N GLN A 78 18.55 7.74 -17.84
CA GLN A 78 19.24 6.46 -17.71
C GLN A 78 18.44 5.32 -18.35
N LEU A 79 17.12 5.28 -18.14
CA LEU A 79 16.25 4.24 -18.69
C LEU A 79 16.12 4.32 -20.21
N SER A 80 16.09 5.53 -20.79
CA SER A 80 16.01 5.70 -22.26
C SER A 80 17.30 5.36 -23.01
N GLN A 81 18.40 5.10 -22.31
CA GLN A 81 19.70 4.74 -22.89
C GLN A 81 20.02 3.24 -22.80
N GLY A 82 19.14 2.43 -22.21
CA GLY A 82 19.24 0.95 -22.18
C GLY A 82 18.29 0.31 -23.19
#